data_AF-A0A2N2PXQ3-F1
#
_entry.id   AF-A0A2N2PXQ3-F1
#
_cell.length_a   1.000
_cell.length_b   1.000
_cell.length_c   1.000
_cell.angle_alpha   90.00
_cell.angle_beta   90.00
_cell.angle_gamma   90.00
#
_symmetry.space_group_name_H-M   'P 1'
#
loop_
_entity.id
_entity.type
_entity.pdbx_description
1 polymer ?
#
loop_
_entity_poly.entity_id
_entity_poly.type
_entity_poly.pdbx_seq_one_letter_code
_entity_poly.pdbx_strand_id
1 'polypeptide(L)'
;MDKANVRQGPGAGYPTVTQLAIDTEVTVVGRNRAGNWWKICCVNGVDVWIADSVVTVEGPLWLAPEVSDYPPPPPTVAPTATPAPTPTYAWTFRTEGLPEEYSLGQNYFSVKAVIYDGASPLWGYKLKVRKLSTGEEWLSEGSQSNNWTWEVIGWPNDGKPVNPRTDCPSPRTGLLCLKYNVKWDSNGVGVPMGDDVWWEVIATDGAGNPLSSPVRLYTSAANSKWYYVVFTSRP
;
A
#
# COMPACT_ATOMS: atom_id res chain seq x y z
N MET A 1 -8.92 -23.88 21.89
CA MET A 1 -7.51 -24.32 22.09
C MET A 1 -7.05 -23.52 23.28
N ASP A 2 -7.12 -24.13 24.46
CA ASP A 2 -7.22 -23.40 25.73
C ASP A 2 -5.85 -23.45 26.42
N LYS A 3 -4.86 -22.84 25.77
CA LYS A 3 -3.47 -22.82 26.21
C LYS A 3 -2.89 -21.42 26.19
N ALA A 4 -2.19 -21.05 27.25
CA ALA A 4 -1.53 -19.76 27.39
C ALA A 4 -0.05 -19.86 27.02
N ASN A 5 0.44 -18.90 26.22
CA ASN A 5 1.85 -18.85 25.83
C ASN A 5 2.70 -18.28 26.98
N VAL A 6 3.78 -18.99 27.28
CA VAL A 6 4.80 -18.60 28.26
C VAL A 6 6.07 -18.21 27.53
N ARG A 7 6.68 -17.08 27.89
CA ARG A 7 7.71 -16.41 27.10
C ARG A 7 8.97 -16.11 27.89
N GLN A 8 10.08 -15.86 27.19
CA GLN A 8 11.36 -15.52 27.81
C GLN A 8 11.40 -14.11 28.42
N GLY A 9 10.49 -13.22 28.03
CA GLY A 9 10.42 -11.84 28.51
C GLY A 9 9.01 -11.25 28.45
N PRO A 10 8.80 -10.08 29.05
CA PRO A 10 7.48 -9.45 29.15
C PRO A 10 7.09 -8.76 27.84
N GLY A 11 6.51 -9.53 26.91
CA GLY A 11 5.99 -8.99 25.65
C GLY A 11 5.75 -10.05 24.58
N ALA A 12 4.89 -9.73 23.61
CA ALA A 12 4.58 -10.63 22.49
C ALA A 12 5.76 -10.86 21.52
N GLY A 13 6.76 -9.97 21.53
CA GLY A 13 8.00 -10.10 20.74
C GLY A 13 9.03 -11.07 21.33
N TYR A 14 8.85 -11.53 22.57
CA TYR A 14 9.76 -12.52 23.17
C TYR A 14 9.41 -13.93 22.72
N PRO A 15 10.42 -14.79 22.47
CA PRO A 15 10.19 -16.19 22.12
C PRO A 15 9.32 -16.92 23.15
N THR A 16 8.41 -17.76 22.66
CA THR A 16 7.64 -18.68 23.48
C THR A 16 8.56 -19.80 23.97
N VAL A 17 8.64 -19.98 25.29
CA VAL A 17 9.35 -21.09 25.95
C VAL A 17 8.50 -22.35 25.91
N THR A 18 7.23 -22.22 26.29
CA THR A 18 6.26 -23.33 26.32
C THR A 18 4.82 -22.79 26.35
N GLN A 19 3.84 -23.68 26.43
CA GLN A 19 2.45 -23.37 26.65
C GLN A 19 1.94 -24.06 27.91
N LEU A 20 1.14 -23.35 28.71
CA LEU A 20 0.43 -23.92 29.86
C LEU A 20 -1.02 -24.19 29.50
N ALA A 21 -1.59 -25.26 30.02
CA ALA A 21 -3.01 -25.54 29.88
C ALA A 21 -3.84 -24.63 30.81
N ILE A 22 -5.11 -24.43 30.48
CA ILE A 22 -6.07 -23.83 31.40
C ILE A 22 -6.05 -24.56 32.75
N ASP A 23 -6.32 -23.83 33.83
CA ASP A 23 -6.29 -24.30 35.23
C ASP A 23 -4.91 -24.77 35.75
N THR A 24 -3.82 -24.49 35.02
CA THR A 24 -2.47 -24.72 35.56
C THR A 24 -2.11 -23.64 36.59
N GLU A 25 -1.92 -24.05 37.84
CA GLU A 25 -1.45 -23.15 38.89
C GLU A 25 0.07 -22.93 38.81
N VAL A 26 0.49 -21.67 38.92
CA VAL A 26 1.90 -21.24 38.90
C VAL A 26 2.14 -20.12 39.91
N THR A 27 3.37 -20.01 40.41
CA THR A 27 3.71 -18.99 41.41
C THR A 27 4.26 -17.74 40.73
N VAL A 28 3.67 -16.58 41.04
CA VAL A 28 4.22 -15.28 40.63
C VAL A 28 5.40 -14.92 41.50
N VAL A 29 6.54 -14.63 40.86
CA VAL A 29 7.80 -14.23 41.50
C VAL A 29 8.24 -12.82 41.12
N GLY A 30 7.52 -12.16 40.21
CA GLY A 30 7.77 -10.77 39.85
C GLY A 30 6.79 -10.23 38.81
N ARG A 31 6.95 -8.95 38.47
CA ARG A 31 6.14 -8.27 37.45
C ARG A 31 6.98 -7.28 36.66
N ASN A 32 6.54 -6.93 35.45
CA ASN A 32 7.14 -5.83 34.72
C ASN A 32 6.64 -4.48 35.26
N ARG A 33 7.34 -3.39 34.92
CA ARG A 33 6.98 -2.01 35.33
C ARG A 33 5.53 -1.61 34.99
N ALA A 34 5.04 -2.07 33.84
CA ALA A 34 3.69 -1.75 33.39
C ALA A 34 2.59 -2.60 34.07
N GLY A 35 2.96 -3.63 34.83
CA GLY A 35 2.03 -4.49 35.56
C GLY A 35 1.16 -5.39 34.68
N ASN A 36 1.47 -5.55 33.39
CA ASN A 36 0.69 -6.34 32.44
C ASN A 36 1.37 -7.68 32.07
N TRP A 37 2.53 -7.97 32.66
CA TRP A 37 3.22 -9.26 32.55
C TRP A 37 3.72 -9.72 33.91
N TRP A 38 3.48 -11.00 34.20
CA TRP A 38 3.91 -11.67 35.42
C TRP A 38 5.10 -12.58 35.12
N LYS A 39 6.14 -12.46 35.95
CA LYS A 39 7.23 -13.43 36.00
C LYS A 39 6.79 -14.57 36.92
N ILE A 40 6.77 -15.78 36.40
CA ILE A 40 6.33 -16.98 37.09
C ILE A 40 7.48 -17.98 37.23
N CYS A 41 7.52 -18.66 38.36
CA CYS A 41 8.40 -19.78 38.65
C CYS A 41 7.57 -21.07 38.72
N CYS A 42 8.12 -22.25 38.44
CA CYS A 42 9.40 -22.55 37.80
C CYS A 42 9.11 -23.50 36.64
N VAL A 43 8.51 -22.94 35.59
CA VAL A 43 8.06 -23.71 34.43
C VAL A 43 9.31 -24.27 33.75
N ASN A 44 9.44 -25.60 33.74
CA ASN A 44 10.63 -26.31 33.27
C ASN A 44 11.93 -25.89 34.01
N GLY A 45 11.83 -25.58 35.30
CA GLY A 45 12.99 -25.24 36.14
C GLY A 45 13.56 -23.85 35.90
N VAL A 46 12.87 -22.99 35.14
CA VAL A 46 13.28 -21.62 34.85
C VAL A 46 12.15 -20.64 35.13
N ASP A 47 12.51 -19.41 35.48
CA ASP A 47 11.56 -18.32 35.55
C ASP A 47 11.23 -17.80 34.16
N VAL A 48 9.95 -17.55 33.92
CA VAL A 48 9.42 -17.18 32.60
C VAL A 48 8.29 -16.19 32.75
N TRP A 49 7.80 -15.65 31.63
CA TRP A 49 6.82 -14.57 31.62
C TRP A 49 5.50 -15.01 31.01
N ILE A 50 4.39 -14.63 31.65
CA ILE A 50 3.03 -14.84 31.17
C ILE A 50 2.26 -13.52 31.20
N ALA A 51 1.38 -13.32 30.22
CA ALA A 51 0.58 -12.10 30.13
C ALA A 51 -0.54 -12.10 31.17
N ASP A 52 -0.80 -10.96 31.79
CA ASP A 52 -1.91 -10.79 32.73
C ASP A 52 -3.27 -11.15 32.11
N SER A 53 -3.45 -10.86 30.82
CA SER A 53 -4.71 -11.09 30.09
C SER A 53 -5.11 -12.57 29.92
N VAL A 54 -4.26 -13.51 30.31
CA VAL A 54 -4.51 -14.96 30.15
C VAL A 54 -4.41 -15.74 31.46
N VAL A 55 -4.35 -15.04 32.60
CA VAL A 55 -4.27 -15.64 33.93
C VAL A 55 -5.24 -14.96 34.89
N THR A 56 -5.66 -15.69 35.91
CA THR A 56 -6.24 -15.11 37.12
C THR A 56 -5.15 -15.08 38.17
N VAL A 57 -4.92 -13.92 38.79
CA VAL A 57 -3.87 -13.77 39.82
C VAL A 57 -4.50 -13.47 41.16
N GLU A 58 -4.12 -14.26 42.17
CA GLU A 58 -4.66 -14.18 43.52
C GLU A 58 -3.55 -13.81 44.52
N GLY A 59 -3.92 -13.08 45.58
CA GLY A 59 -3.01 -12.68 46.65
C GLY A 59 -2.54 -11.20 46.57
N PRO A 60 -1.60 -10.80 47.45
CA PRO A 60 -1.14 -9.42 47.57
C PRO A 60 -0.19 -9.04 46.41
N LEU A 61 -0.73 -8.75 45.23
CA LEU A 61 0.02 -8.48 44.00
C LEU A 61 1.01 -7.30 44.10
N TRP A 62 0.80 -6.40 45.07
CA TRP A 62 1.73 -5.30 45.37
C TRP A 62 3.06 -5.76 45.97
N LEU A 63 3.15 -6.99 46.48
CA LEU A 63 4.39 -7.59 46.99
C LEU A 63 5.24 -8.22 45.88
N ALA A 64 4.70 -8.42 44.67
CA ALA A 64 5.47 -8.93 43.55
C ALA A 64 6.56 -7.90 43.16
N PRO A 65 7.85 -8.26 43.23
CA PRO A 65 8.92 -7.33 42.92
C PRO A 65 8.86 -6.92 41.44
N GLU A 66 9.15 -5.65 41.18
CA GLU A 66 9.33 -5.18 39.81
C GLU A 66 10.65 -5.71 39.26
N VAL A 67 10.59 -6.38 38.12
CA VAL A 67 11.75 -6.87 37.37
C VAL A 67 11.88 -6.01 36.12
N SER A 68 12.92 -5.18 36.08
CA SER A 68 13.23 -4.26 34.98
C SER A 68 14.44 -4.70 34.14
N ASP A 69 15.23 -5.65 34.64
CA ASP A 69 16.38 -6.21 33.95
C ASP A 69 15.99 -7.47 33.16
N TYR A 70 15.47 -7.25 31.95
CA TYR A 70 15.25 -8.29 30.96
C TYR A 70 15.89 -7.85 29.63
N PRO A 71 16.51 -8.79 28.89
CA PRO A 71 17.16 -8.46 27.62
C PRO A 71 16.11 -7.91 26.65
N PRO A 72 16.47 -7.01 25.70
CA PRO A 72 15.55 -6.60 24.66
C PRO A 72 15.06 -7.82 23.86
N PRO A 73 13.81 -7.80 23.34
CA PRO A 73 13.32 -8.90 22.55
C PRO A 73 14.24 -9.09 21.32
N PRO A 74 14.50 -10.34 20.91
CA PRO A 74 15.21 -10.58 19.64
C PRO A 74 14.52 -9.79 18.52
N PRO A 75 15.28 -9.27 17.54
CA PRO A 75 14.66 -8.65 16.38
C PRO A 75 13.71 -9.66 15.76
N THR A 76 12.40 -9.37 15.80
CA THR A 76 11.41 -10.15 15.06
C THR A 76 11.83 -10.07 13.60
N VAL A 77 12.23 -11.19 13.00
CA VAL A 77 12.33 -11.27 11.55
C VAL A 77 10.96 -10.84 11.03
N ALA A 78 10.90 -9.67 10.39
CA ALA A 78 9.69 -9.24 9.74
C ALA A 78 9.26 -10.40 8.83
N PRO A 79 7.98 -10.84 8.84
CA PRO A 79 7.52 -11.75 7.82
C PRO A 79 7.95 -11.14 6.50
N THR A 80 8.81 -11.84 5.76
CA THR A 80 9.09 -11.48 4.37
C THR A 80 7.72 -11.41 3.74
N ALA A 81 7.32 -10.23 3.26
CA ALA A 81 6.04 -10.07 2.60
C ALA A 81 5.94 -11.23 1.59
N THR A 82 4.96 -12.12 1.77
CA THR A 82 4.64 -13.06 0.69
C THR A 82 4.43 -12.16 -0.52
N PRO A 83 5.24 -12.27 -1.58
CA PRO A 83 5.06 -11.42 -2.74
C PRO A 83 3.61 -11.59 -3.15
N ALA A 84 2.87 -10.49 -3.21
CA ALA A 84 1.56 -10.51 -3.81
C ALA A 84 1.73 -11.17 -5.19
N PRO A 85 0.86 -12.11 -5.60
CA PRO A 85 1.00 -12.77 -6.88
C PRO A 85 1.16 -11.66 -7.92
N THR A 86 2.33 -11.64 -8.58
CA THR A 86 2.56 -10.71 -9.67
C THR A 86 1.78 -11.29 -10.84
N PRO A 87 0.64 -10.71 -11.24
CA PRO A 87 -0.02 -11.17 -12.45
C PRO A 87 0.99 -11.06 -13.59
N THR A 88 1.43 -12.20 -14.12
CA THR A 88 2.26 -12.24 -15.32
C THR A 88 1.28 -12.37 -16.47
N TYR A 89 1.03 -11.26 -17.17
CA TYR A 89 0.19 -11.31 -18.36
C TYR A 89 0.93 -12.06 -19.48
N ALA A 90 0.21 -12.86 -20.27
CA ALA A 90 0.80 -13.65 -21.36
C ALA A 90 1.31 -12.79 -22.55
N TRP A 91 0.94 -11.51 -22.57
CA TRP A 91 1.22 -10.53 -23.61
C TRP A 91 1.77 -9.22 -23.01
N THR A 92 2.64 -8.53 -23.73
CA THR A 92 3.06 -7.17 -23.37
C THR A 92 1.92 -6.17 -23.58
N PHE A 93 1.81 -5.16 -22.73
CA PHE A 93 0.85 -4.08 -22.92
C PHE A 93 1.17 -3.27 -24.16
N ARG A 94 0.11 -2.91 -24.89
CA ARG A 94 0.15 -1.94 -25.99
C ARG A 94 -0.60 -0.70 -25.58
N THR A 95 -0.13 0.45 -26.05
CA THR A 95 -0.84 1.72 -25.89
C THR A 95 -1.98 1.78 -26.89
N GLU A 96 -3.21 2.03 -26.44
CA GLU A 96 -4.33 2.32 -27.32
C GLU A 96 -4.27 3.79 -27.74
N GLY A 97 -4.07 4.02 -29.04
CA GLY A 97 -4.01 5.37 -29.61
C GLY A 97 -2.80 6.19 -29.16
N LEU A 98 -2.89 7.50 -29.41
CA LEU A 98 -1.93 8.48 -28.91
C LEU A 98 -2.38 8.96 -27.52
N PRO A 99 -1.45 9.41 -26.66
CA PRO A 99 -1.81 10.07 -25.41
C PRO A 99 -2.73 11.24 -25.66
N GLU A 100 -3.85 11.28 -24.95
CA GLU A 100 -4.74 12.44 -24.97
C GLU A 100 -4.26 13.45 -23.93
N GLU A 101 -4.42 14.74 -24.23
CA GLU A 101 -3.87 15.81 -23.41
C GLU A 101 -4.95 16.83 -23.04
N TYR A 102 -4.93 17.29 -21.80
CA TYR A 102 -5.96 18.14 -21.22
C TYR A 102 -5.32 19.25 -20.39
N SER A 103 -5.77 20.48 -20.57
CA SER A 103 -5.20 21.64 -19.86
C SER A 103 -5.32 21.50 -18.34
N LEU A 104 -4.25 21.83 -17.62
CA LEU A 104 -4.22 21.78 -16.15
C LEU A 104 -3.92 23.14 -15.50
N GLY A 105 -3.12 23.98 -16.17
CA GLY A 105 -2.88 25.37 -15.75
C GLY A 105 -1.95 25.56 -14.56
N GLN A 106 -1.05 24.61 -14.29
CA GLN A 106 -0.08 24.66 -13.16
C GLN A 106 1.31 24.18 -13.62
N ASN A 107 2.40 24.52 -12.93
CA ASN A 107 3.75 24.02 -13.30
C ASN A 107 4.00 22.52 -12.96
N TYR A 108 2.92 21.76 -12.85
CA TYR A 108 2.90 20.32 -12.60
C TYR A 108 1.98 19.66 -13.62
N PHE A 109 2.25 18.39 -13.89
CA PHE A 109 1.41 17.52 -14.72
C PHE A 109 1.05 16.24 -13.97
N SER A 110 0.00 15.58 -14.44
CA SER A 110 -0.36 14.23 -14.02
C SER A 110 -0.53 13.32 -15.22
N VAL A 111 -0.33 12.02 -14.99
CA VAL A 111 -0.62 10.96 -15.94
C VAL A 111 -1.68 10.07 -15.32
N LYS A 112 -2.82 9.94 -15.98
CA LYS A 112 -3.92 9.06 -15.59
C LYS A 112 -3.99 7.94 -16.62
N ALA A 113 -4.02 6.70 -16.18
CA ALA A 113 -4.02 5.59 -17.10
C ALA A 113 -5.02 4.49 -16.76
N VAL A 114 -5.43 3.79 -17.81
CA VAL A 114 -6.18 2.54 -17.76
C VAL A 114 -5.21 1.41 -18.00
N ILE A 115 -5.11 0.46 -17.08
CA ILE A 115 -4.37 -0.80 -17.25
C ILE A 115 -5.36 -1.96 -17.12
N TYR A 116 -5.59 -2.68 -18.23
CA TYR A 116 -6.58 -3.75 -18.31
C TYR A 116 -6.21 -4.83 -19.33
N ASP A 117 -6.83 -6.00 -19.22
CA ASP A 117 -6.60 -7.15 -20.11
C ASP A 117 -7.50 -7.16 -21.36
N GLY A 118 -8.11 -6.03 -21.66
CA GLY A 118 -9.09 -5.93 -22.71
C GLY A 118 -10.54 -6.20 -22.28
N ALA A 119 -10.76 -6.76 -21.09
CA ALA A 119 -12.08 -6.99 -20.52
C ALA A 119 -12.21 -6.39 -19.11
N SER A 120 -11.20 -6.60 -18.26
CA SER A 120 -11.21 -6.32 -16.82
C SER A 120 -9.98 -5.54 -16.37
N PRO A 121 -10.13 -4.58 -15.44
CA PRO A 121 -9.01 -3.84 -14.88
C PRO A 121 -8.06 -4.77 -14.13
N LEU A 122 -6.77 -4.52 -14.29
CA LEU A 122 -5.74 -5.31 -13.65
C LEU A 122 -5.27 -4.64 -12.35
N TRP A 123 -5.03 -5.45 -11.30
CA TRP A 123 -4.58 -4.97 -10.00
C TRP A 123 -3.04 -4.99 -9.88
N GLY A 124 -2.48 -3.98 -9.20
CA GLY A 124 -1.09 -3.97 -8.76
C GLY A 124 -0.05 -3.58 -9.81
N TYR A 125 -0.45 -3.28 -11.04
CA TYR A 125 0.44 -2.77 -12.07
C TYR A 125 0.74 -1.29 -11.85
N LYS A 126 1.91 -0.84 -12.29
CA LYS A 126 2.37 0.53 -12.04
C LYS A 126 2.75 1.24 -13.32
N LEU A 127 2.72 2.56 -13.27
CA LEU A 127 3.39 3.41 -14.24
C LEU A 127 4.81 3.65 -13.77
N LYS A 128 5.79 3.39 -14.62
CA LYS A 128 7.13 3.96 -14.50
C LYS A 128 7.19 5.23 -15.33
N VAL A 129 7.51 6.34 -14.68
CA VAL A 129 7.66 7.65 -15.30
C VAL A 129 9.12 8.03 -15.24
N ARG A 130 9.72 8.37 -16.38
CA ARG A 130 11.13 8.75 -16.49
C ARG A 130 11.26 10.13 -17.09
N LYS A 131 12.05 10.99 -16.47
CA LYS A 131 12.43 12.29 -17.03
C LYS A 131 13.67 12.10 -17.90
N LEU A 132 13.58 12.31 -19.20
CA LEU A 132 14.69 11.96 -20.10
C LEU A 132 15.92 12.87 -19.94
N SER A 133 15.71 14.14 -19.55
CA SER A 133 16.81 15.09 -19.39
C SER A 133 17.72 14.79 -18.20
N THR A 134 17.17 14.24 -17.11
CA THR A 134 17.93 13.91 -15.88
C THR A 134 18.16 12.42 -15.71
N GLY A 135 17.37 11.58 -16.40
CA GLY A 135 17.39 10.13 -16.24
C GLY A 135 16.68 9.62 -14.99
N GLU A 136 16.11 10.51 -14.17
CA GLU A 136 15.38 10.16 -12.95
C GLU A 136 14.09 9.38 -13.27
N GLU A 137 13.76 8.44 -12.39
CA GLU A 137 12.61 7.54 -12.54
C GLU A 137 11.74 7.55 -11.28
N TRP A 138 10.43 7.44 -11.48
CA TRP A 138 9.43 7.31 -10.44
C TRP A 138 8.46 6.19 -10.76
N LEU A 139 7.93 5.54 -9.72
CA LEU A 139 6.85 4.57 -9.84
C LEU A 139 5.57 5.16 -9.26
N SER A 140 4.45 4.89 -9.92
CA SER A 140 3.13 5.17 -9.37
C SER A 140 2.74 4.19 -8.27
N GLU A 141 1.66 4.51 -7.59
CA GLU A 141 0.88 3.51 -6.85
C GLU A 141 0.37 2.40 -7.78
N GLY A 142 0.01 1.27 -7.18
CA GLY A 142 -0.54 0.12 -7.90
C GLY A 142 -1.95 0.38 -8.45
N SER A 143 -2.21 -0.14 -9.64
CA SER A 143 -3.50 -0.07 -10.30
C SER A 143 -4.58 -0.79 -9.49
N GLN A 144 -5.79 -0.27 -9.53
CA GLN A 144 -6.95 -0.84 -8.83
C GLN A 144 -7.75 -1.75 -9.78
N SER A 145 -8.36 -2.83 -9.26
CA SER A 145 -9.25 -3.72 -10.03
C SER A 145 -10.72 -3.58 -9.68
N ASN A 146 -11.04 -3.14 -8.47
CA ASN A 146 -12.43 -3.20 -7.97
C ASN A 146 -13.16 -1.86 -8.09
N ASN A 147 -12.49 -0.79 -8.53
CA ASN A 147 -13.09 0.52 -8.64
C ASN A 147 -12.38 1.36 -9.70
N TRP A 148 -13.16 1.99 -10.59
CA TRP A 148 -12.66 3.01 -11.49
C TRP A 148 -12.71 4.37 -10.79
N THR A 149 -11.66 5.15 -10.95
CA THR A 149 -11.73 6.58 -10.64
C THR A 149 -12.16 7.33 -11.88
N TRP A 150 -13.04 8.31 -11.70
CA TRP A 150 -13.63 9.08 -12.78
C TRP A 150 -13.11 10.50 -12.75
N GLU A 151 -12.68 10.98 -13.92
CA GLU A 151 -12.32 12.36 -14.17
C GLU A 151 -13.40 13.02 -15.03
N VAL A 152 -13.98 14.12 -14.55
CA VAL A 152 -14.91 14.93 -15.35
C VAL A 152 -14.11 15.89 -16.21
N ILE A 153 -14.24 15.77 -17.53
CA ILE A 153 -13.54 16.60 -18.52
C ILE A 153 -14.49 17.53 -19.30
N GLY A 154 -15.80 17.35 -19.13
CA GLY A 154 -16.83 18.24 -19.69
C GLY A 154 -18.08 18.22 -18.81
N TRP A 155 -18.69 19.38 -18.59
CA TRP A 155 -19.87 19.53 -17.73
C TRP A 155 -21.18 19.24 -18.48
N PRO A 156 -22.22 18.72 -17.80
CA PRO A 156 -23.50 18.43 -18.43
C PRO A 156 -24.23 19.69 -18.87
N ASN A 157 -25.02 19.56 -19.94
CA ASN A 157 -25.80 20.65 -20.51
C ASN A 157 -26.96 21.11 -19.61
N ASP A 158 -27.33 20.30 -18.62
CA ASP A 158 -28.44 20.57 -17.71
C ASP A 158 -28.09 21.51 -16.55
N GLY A 159 -26.82 21.89 -16.40
CA GLY A 159 -26.33 22.80 -15.37
C GLY A 159 -26.43 22.26 -13.93
N LYS A 160 -26.77 20.98 -13.75
CA LYS A 160 -26.90 20.37 -12.42
C LYS A 160 -25.55 19.89 -11.90
N PRO A 161 -25.35 19.87 -10.55
CA PRO A 161 -24.17 19.29 -9.94
C PRO A 161 -23.88 17.86 -10.44
N VAL A 162 -22.60 17.50 -10.51
CA VAL A 162 -22.14 16.17 -10.94
C VAL A 162 -21.55 15.44 -9.75
N ASN A 163 -21.98 14.19 -9.54
CA ASN A 163 -21.29 13.21 -8.72
C ASN A 163 -20.60 12.21 -9.65
N PRO A 164 -19.27 12.30 -9.85
CA PRO A 164 -18.57 11.47 -10.83
C PRO A 164 -18.76 9.97 -10.62
N ARG A 165 -18.93 9.52 -9.37
CA ARG A 165 -19.08 8.09 -9.06
C ARG A 165 -20.40 7.51 -9.55
N THR A 166 -21.46 8.31 -9.58
CA THR A 166 -22.80 7.87 -9.96
C THR A 166 -23.19 8.31 -11.37
N ASP A 167 -22.75 9.50 -11.79
CA ASP A 167 -23.10 10.05 -13.10
C ASP A 167 -22.20 9.54 -14.23
N CYS A 168 -20.88 9.41 -14.02
CA CYS A 168 -19.96 9.05 -15.11
C CYS A 168 -20.13 7.63 -15.69
N PRO A 169 -20.55 6.60 -14.93
CA PRO A 169 -20.85 5.30 -15.52
C PRO A 169 -21.98 5.34 -16.57
N SER A 170 -22.91 6.29 -16.44
CA SER A 170 -24.04 6.51 -17.36
C SER A 170 -24.20 8.01 -17.59
N PRO A 171 -23.31 8.64 -18.38
CA PRO A 171 -23.18 10.08 -18.43
C PRO A 171 -24.42 10.76 -19.01
N ARG A 172 -24.84 11.84 -18.36
CA ARG A 172 -25.88 12.76 -18.85
C ARG A 172 -25.41 13.50 -20.11
N THR A 173 -26.34 14.03 -20.89
CA THR A 173 -26.01 14.78 -22.11
C THR A 173 -25.04 15.94 -21.82
N GLY A 174 -23.90 15.96 -22.52
CA GLY A 174 -22.83 16.94 -22.35
C GLY A 174 -21.78 16.57 -21.29
N LEU A 175 -22.10 15.66 -20.36
CA LEU A 175 -21.14 15.17 -19.37
C LEU A 175 -20.13 14.25 -20.06
N LEU A 176 -18.85 14.65 -20.04
CA LEU A 176 -17.75 13.85 -20.54
C LEU A 176 -16.89 13.41 -19.37
N CYS A 177 -16.69 12.10 -19.23
CA CYS A 177 -15.84 11.54 -18.19
C CYS A 177 -14.83 10.55 -18.78
N LEU A 178 -13.64 10.55 -18.18
CA LEU A 178 -12.63 9.52 -18.39
C LEU A 178 -12.53 8.65 -17.15
N LYS A 179 -12.30 7.36 -17.34
CA LYS A 179 -12.01 6.43 -16.24
C LYS A 179 -10.53 6.13 -16.21
N TYR A 180 -9.98 5.93 -15.02
CA TYR A 180 -8.62 5.45 -14.85
C TYR A 180 -8.55 4.57 -13.61
N ASN A 181 -7.58 3.67 -13.56
CA ASN A 181 -7.34 2.81 -12.40
C ASN A 181 -5.91 2.94 -11.85
N VAL A 182 -5.07 3.77 -12.46
CA VAL A 182 -3.77 4.18 -11.94
C VAL A 182 -3.51 5.64 -12.29
N LYS A 183 -2.81 6.36 -11.41
CA LYS A 183 -2.36 7.73 -11.67
C LYS A 183 -0.95 7.95 -11.12
N TRP A 184 -0.24 8.88 -11.74
CA TRP A 184 0.98 9.45 -11.22
C TRP A 184 0.91 10.98 -11.31
N ASP A 185 1.43 11.67 -10.30
CA ASP A 185 1.35 13.12 -10.19
C ASP A 185 2.72 13.70 -9.82
N SER A 186 3.19 14.62 -10.65
CA SER A 186 4.52 15.24 -10.49
C SER A 186 4.60 16.20 -9.30
N ASN A 187 3.49 16.84 -8.92
CA ASN A 187 3.40 17.67 -7.71
C ASN A 187 3.53 16.80 -6.46
N GLY A 188 2.92 15.60 -6.47
CA GLY A 188 3.00 14.65 -5.37
C GLY A 188 4.41 14.20 -5.02
N VAL A 189 5.35 14.27 -5.97
CA VAL A 189 6.78 13.97 -5.76
C VAL A 189 7.67 15.22 -5.76
N GLY A 190 7.09 16.42 -5.82
CA GLY A 190 7.83 17.69 -5.80
C GLY A 190 8.68 17.96 -7.03
N VAL A 191 8.33 17.37 -8.18
CA VAL A 191 9.10 17.51 -9.41
C VAL A 191 8.31 18.37 -10.40
N PRO A 192 8.70 19.63 -10.66
CA PRO A 192 8.04 20.44 -11.67
C PRO A 192 8.25 19.85 -13.06
N MET A 193 7.28 20.06 -13.95
CA MET A 193 7.33 19.51 -15.31
C MET A 193 8.55 20.01 -16.10
N GLY A 194 8.97 21.25 -15.82
CA GLY A 194 10.06 21.94 -16.50
C GLY A 194 9.65 22.48 -17.87
N ASP A 195 10.53 23.27 -18.47
CA ASP A 195 10.32 23.80 -19.81
C ASP A 195 10.91 22.85 -20.85
N ASP A 196 10.10 22.52 -21.86
CA ASP A 196 10.49 21.75 -23.04
C ASP A 196 11.16 20.40 -22.74
N VAL A 197 10.59 19.66 -21.77
CA VAL A 197 11.14 18.38 -21.30
C VAL A 197 10.37 17.19 -21.86
N TRP A 198 11.10 16.17 -22.31
CA TRP A 198 10.55 14.86 -22.66
C TRP A 198 10.52 13.91 -21.46
N TRP A 199 9.40 13.20 -21.37
CA TRP A 199 9.16 12.16 -20.38
C TRP A 199 8.79 10.86 -21.07
N GLU A 200 9.11 9.74 -20.43
CA GLU A 200 8.67 8.41 -20.85
C GLU A 200 7.77 7.80 -19.79
N VAL A 201 6.65 7.23 -20.21
CA VAL A 201 5.70 6.48 -19.36
C VAL A 201 5.62 5.06 -19.85
N ILE A 202 5.84 4.10 -18.96
CA ILE A 202 5.85 2.67 -19.26
C ILE A 202 4.90 1.96 -18.30
N ALA A 203 4.05 1.08 -18.80
CA ALA A 203 3.30 0.15 -17.96
C ALA A 203 4.26 -0.94 -17.44
N THR A 204 4.21 -1.21 -16.14
CA THR A 204 5.11 -2.12 -15.44
C THR A 204 4.35 -3.07 -14.53
N ASP A 205 4.98 -4.19 -14.18
CA ASP A 205 4.48 -5.03 -13.08
C ASP A 205 4.57 -4.31 -11.72
N GLY A 206 4.14 -4.98 -10.64
CA GLY A 206 4.17 -4.37 -9.30
C GLY A 206 5.59 -4.07 -8.78
N ALA A 207 6.62 -4.72 -9.34
CA ALA A 207 8.03 -4.53 -9.02
C ALA A 207 8.70 -3.43 -9.88
N GLY A 208 8.01 -2.91 -10.90
CA GLY A 208 8.53 -1.89 -11.80
C GLY A 208 9.29 -2.43 -13.02
N ASN A 209 9.15 -3.73 -13.33
CA ASN A 209 9.70 -4.29 -14.57
C ASN A 209 8.86 -3.84 -15.77
N PRO A 210 9.47 -3.36 -16.87
CA PRO A 210 8.75 -2.83 -18.02
C PRO A 210 7.97 -3.91 -18.78
N LEU A 211 6.70 -3.60 -19.09
CA LEU A 211 5.77 -4.47 -19.82
C LEU A 211 5.14 -3.80 -21.04
N SER A 212 5.52 -2.57 -21.36
CA SER A 212 5.12 -1.86 -22.58
C SER A 212 6.30 -1.16 -23.24
N SER A 213 6.14 -0.77 -24.49
CA SER A 213 6.99 0.27 -25.09
C SER A 213 6.78 1.61 -24.36
N PRO A 214 7.81 2.49 -24.32
CA PRO A 214 7.67 3.81 -23.72
C PRO A 214 6.72 4.72 -24.51
N VAL A 215 5.80 5.34 -23.78
CA VAL A 215 4.97 6.43 -24.27
C VAL A 215 5.68 7.74 -23.98
N ARG A 216 5.95 8.54 -25.02
CA ARG A 216 6.65 9.82 -24.87
C ARG A 216 5.66 10.97 -24.67
N LEU A 217 5.89 11.75 -23.62
CA LEU A 217 5.12 12.95 -23.28
C LEU A 217 6.04 14.16 -23.32
N TYR A 218 5.53 15.26 -23.87
CA TYR A 218 6.26 16.53 -23.92
C TYR A 218 5.59 17.55 -23.02
N THR A 219 6.33 18.07 -22.03
CA THR A 219 5.82 19.04 -21.04
C THR A 219 6.47 20.40 -21.19
N SER A 220 5.69 21.46 -20.96
CA SER A 220 6.16 22.85 -20.96
C SER A 220 5.38 23.65 -19.93
N ALA A 221 6.05 24.43 -19.08
CA ALA A 221 5.37 25.23 -18.05
C ALA A 221 4.41 26.27 -18.65
N ALA A 222 4.70 26.73 -19.88
CA ALA A 222 3.84 27.64 -20.64
C ALA A 222 2.56 26.96 -21.18
N ASN A 223 2.55 25.63 -21.30
CA ASN A 223 1.44 24.85 -21.82
C ASN A 223 1.20 23.61 -20.96
N SER A 224 0.84 23.86 -19.70
CA SER A 224 0.58 22.83 -18.70
C SER A 224 -0.61 21.94 -19.04
N LYS A 225 -0.36 20.64 -19.12
CA LYS A 225 -1.36 19.60 -19.42
C LYS A 225 -1.26 18.45 -18.43
N TRP A 226 -2.35 17.69 -18.30
CA TRP A 226 -2.32 16.32 -17.83
C TRP A 226 -2.61 15.36 -18.98
N TYR A 227 -2.15 14.12 -18.85
CA TYR A 227 -2.15 13.14 -19.93
C TYR A 227 -2.98 11.93 -19.57
N TYR A 228 -3.75 11.45 -20.54
CA TYR A 228 -4.53 10.22 -20.45
C TYR A 228 -3.93 9.16 -21.37
N VAL A 229 -3.68 7.96 -20.83
CA VAL A 229 -3.04 6.86 -21.57
C VAL A 229 -3.77 5.56 -21.28
N VAL A 230 -4.09 4.78 -22.30
CA VAL A 230 -4.71 3.46 -22.14
C VAL A 230 -3.72 2.38 -22.51
N PHE A 231 -3.40 1.52 -21.55
CA PHE A 231 -2.57 0.33 -21.73
C PHE A 231 -3.45 -0.91 -21.71
N THR A 232 -3.44 -1.63 -22.83
CA THR A 232 -4.22 -2.85 -22.99
C THR A 232 -3.29 -4.00 -23.23
N SER A 233 -3.52 -5.09 -22.53
CA SER A 233 -2.92 -6.35 -22.88
C SER A 233 -4.00 -7.25 -23.45
N ARG A 234 -3.84 -7.69 -24.69
CA ARG A 234 -4.76 -8.56 -25.43
C ARG A 234 -3.93 -9.43 -26.40
N PRO A 235 -4.39 -10.65 -26.74
CA PRO A 235 -3.87 -11.41 -27.87
C PRO A 235 -3.92 -10.62 -29.18
#